data_AF-A0A235BZ38-F1
#
_entry.id   AF-A0A235BZ38-F1
#
_cell.length_a   1.000
_cell.length_b   1.000
_cell.length_c   1.000
_cell.angle_alpha   90.00
_cell.angle_beta   90.00
_cell.angle_gamma   90.00
#
_symmetry.space_group_name_H-M   'P 1'
#
loop_
_entity.id
_entity.type
_entity.pdbx_description
1 polymer ?
#
loop_
_entity_poly.entity_id
_entity_poly.type
_entity_poly.pdbx_seq_one_letter_code
_entity_poly.pdbx_strand_id
1 'polypeptide(L)' 'MLQLIWHRLKTNFPISYLVQIFVGWPPQVVWQKNTQDTVSSVDIAFSEGEYYYWIKAKDEYGNTSRSMAKKFYVD' A
#
# COMPACT_ATOMS: atom_id res chain seq x y z
N MET A 1 2.90 -15.72 -2.45
CA MET A 1 2.07 -14.73 -1.74
C MET A 1 2.96 -13.57 -1.36
N LEU A 2 2.68 -12.36 -1.88
CA LEU A 2 3.45 -11.15 -1.55
C LEU A 2 2.93 -10.57 -0.24
N GLN A 3 3.84 -10.21 0.67
CA GLN A 3 3.49 -9.51 1.92
C GLN A 3 4.07 -8.10 1.90
N LEU A 4 3.19 -7.11 2.13
CA LEU A 4 3.58 -5.72 2.29
C LEU A 4 3.56 -5.38 3.78
N ILE A 5 4.69 -4.87 4.28
CA ILE A 5 4.90 -4.53 5.69
C ILE A 5 5.34 -3.07 5.78
N TRP A 6 4.76 -2.32 6.72
CA TRP A 6 5.13 -0.94 7.01
C TRP A 6 5.14 -0.66 8.50
N HIS A 7 5.66 0.50 8.89
CA HIS A 7 5.68 0.92 10.27
C HIS A 7 4.46 1.78 10.60
N ARG A 8 3.86 1.51 11.77
CA ARG A 8 2.85 2.37 12.34
C ARG A 8 3.48 3.71 12.72
N LEU A 9 2.78 4.82 12.43
CA LEU A 9 3.19 6.13 12.94
C LEU A 9 2.92 6.17 14.47
N LYS A 10 3.85 6.74 15.24
CA LYS A 10 3.66 6.90 16.69
C LYS A 10 2.60 7.98 16.94
N THR A 11 1.37 7.56 17.17
CA THR A 11 0.23 8.45 17.43
C THR A 11 -0.62 7.92 18.59
N ASN A 12 -1.29 8.83 19.28
CA ASN A 12 -2.23 8.50 20.37
C ASN A 12 -3.65 8.20 19.86
N PHE A 13 -3.87 8.31 18.54
CA PHE A 13 -5.14 8.08 17.88
C PHE A 13 -5.06 6.90 16.90
N PRO A 14 -6.20 6.24 16.59
CA PRO A 14 -6.26 5.18 15.60
C PRO A 14 -5.88 5.71 14.20
N ILE A 15 -5.21 4.86 13.42
CA ILE A 15 -4.86 5.14 12.03
C ILE A 15 -5.39 4.01 11.15
N SER A 16 -5.99 4.39 10.02
CA SER A 16 -6.33 3.47 8.94
C SER A 16 -5.38 3.66 7.75
N TYR A 17 -5.21 2.61 6.96
CA TYR A 17 -4.32 2.57 5.82
C TYR A 17 -5.07 2.15 4.57
N LEU A 18 -4.80 2.85 3.46
CA LEU A 18 -5.11 2.41 2.11
C LEU A 18 -3.80 1.99 1.45
N VAL A 19 -3.65 0.69 1.21
CA VAL A 19 -2.53 0.10 0.48
C VAL A 19 -2.92 -0.01 -0.98
N GLN A 20 -2.08 0.44 -1.90
CA GLN A 20 -2.35 0.36 -3.33
C GLN A 20 -1.11 -0.09 -4.10
N ILE A 21 -1.29 -1.01 -5.03
CA ILE A 21 -0.28 -1.48 -5.98
C ILE A 21 -0.69 -1.02 -7.37
N PHE A 22 0.31 -0.64 -8.14
CA PHE A 22 0.18 -0.04 -9.44
C PHE A 22 1.14 -0.68 -10.45
N VAL A 23 0.80 -0.53 -11.73
CA VAL A 23 1.62 -0.95 -12.87
C VAL A 23 1.63 0.13 -13.95
N GLY A 24 2.70 0.16 -14.74
CA GLY A 24 2.80 0.93 -15.99
C GLY A 24 2.94 2.45 -15.83
N TRP A 25 2.85 3.16 -16.96
CA TRP A 25 2.74 4.62 -17.02
C TRP A 25 1.71 5.00 -18.11
N PRO A 26 0.61 5.70 -17.79
CA PRO A 26 0.28 6.28 -16.49
C PRO A 26 -0.06 5.22 -15.43
N PRO A 27 0.05 5.54 -14.13
CA PRO A 27 -0.22 4.57 -13.08
C PRO A 27 -1.65 4.03 -13.06
N GLN A 28 -1.77 2.70 -13.15
CA GLN A 28 -3.04 2.00 -13.02
C GLN A 28 -3.04 1.16 -11.74
N VAL A 29 -4.08 1.32 -10.90
CA VAL A 29 -4.25 0.50 -9.69
C VAL A 29 -4.60 -0.92 -10.11
N VAL A 30 -3.77 -1.88 -9.74
CA VAL A 30 -4.03 -3.32 -9.97
C VAL A 30 -4.54 -4.01 -8.72
N TRP A 31 -4.24 -3.46 -7.54
CA TRP A 31 -4.72 -3.99 -6.28
C TRP A 31 -4.80 -2.89 -5.23
N GLN A 32 -5.80 -2.96 -4.36
CA GLN A 32 -5.89 -2.08 -3.22
C GLN A 32 -6.63 -2.72 -2.04
N LYS A 33 -6.31 -2.27 -0.83
CA LYS A 33 -6.96 -2.73 0.39
C LYS A 33 -6.98 -1.64 1.46
N ASN A 34 -8.11 -1.52 2.14
CA ASN A 34 -8.21 -0.76 3.38
C ASN A 34 -7.91 -1.68 4.56
N THR A 35 -7.09 -1.23 5.50
CA THR A 35 -6.73 -2.00 6.72
C THR A 35 -6.38 -1.06 7.88
N GLN A 36 -6.47 -1.56 9.12
CA GLN A 36 -5.90 -0.90 10.30
C GLN A 36 -4.57 -1.55 10.74
N ASP A 37 -4.23 -2.70 10.16
CA ASP A 37 -2.98 -3.40 10.41
C ASP A 37 -1.80 -2.76 9.68
N THR A 38 -0.59 -3.19 10.04
CA THR A 38 0.67 -2.77 9.40
C THR A 38 1.25 -3.79 8.44
N VAL A 39 0.48 -4.85 8.19
CA VAL A 39 0.82 -5.95 7.29
C VAL A 39 -0.36 -6.19 6.37
N SER A 40 -0.09 -6.49 5.10
CA SER A 40 -1.11 -6.95 4.17
C SER A 40 -0.57 -8.02 3.24
N SER A 41 -1.24 -9.16 3.23
CA SER A 41 -1.09 -10.18 2.19
C SER A 41 -1.78 -9.73 0.92
N VAL A 42 -1.09 -9.95 -0.20
CA VAL A 42 -1.56 -9.64 -1.53
C VAL A 42 -1.79 -10.95 -2.27
N ASP A 43 -3.06 -11.25 -2.50
CA ASP A 43 -3.55 -12.51 -3.04
C ASP A 43 -4.07 -12.32 -4.46
N ILE A 44 -3.22 -11.78 -5.33
CA ILE A 44 -3.46 -11.72 -6.77
C ILE A 44 -2.29 -12.36 -7.53
N ALA A 45 -2.61 -12.90 -8.70
CA ALA A 45 -1.58 -13.30 -9.65
C ALA A 45 -1.03 -12.04 -10.33
N PHE A 46 0.28 -11.87 -10.27
CA PHE A 46 0.99 -10.84 -11.01
C PHE A 46 1.55 -11.44 -12.29
N SER A 47 1.54 -10.65 -13.36
CA SER A 47 2.39 -10.94 -14.52
C SER A 47 3.83 -10.51 -14.19
N GLU A 48 4.81 -11.05 -14.92
CA GLU A 48 6.18 -10.56 -14.85
C GLU A 48 6.24 -9.05 -15.17
N GLY A 49 7.06 -8.30 -14.44
CA GLY A 49 7.26 -6.87 -14.69
C GLY A 49 7.52 -6.00 -13.47
N GLU A 50 7.62 -4.69 -13.72
CA GLU A 50 7.81 -3.67 -12.68
C GLU A 50 6.46 -3.24 -12.09
N TYR A 51 6.37 -3.28 -10.76
CA TYR A 51 5.26 -2.76 -10.00
C TYR A 51 5.73 -1.75 -8.97
N TYR A 52 4.80 -0.94 -8.50
CA TYR A 52 5.05 -0.01 -7.43
C TYR A 52 3.86 0.06 -6.50
N TYR A 53 4.13 0.37 -5.23
CA TYR A 53 3.10 0.52 -4.22
C TYR A 53 3.34 1.75 -3.36
N TRP A 54 2.26 2.28 -2.81
CA TRP A 54 2.31 3.26 -1.74
C TRP A 54 1.27 2.93 -0.67
N ILE A 55 1.47 3.50 0.50
CA ILE A 55 0.56 3.37 1.63
C ILE A 55 0.10 4.77 2.00
N LYS A 56 -1.21 4.96 2.00
CA LYS A 56 -1.85 6.20 2.44
C LYS A 56 -2.42 5.98 3.84
N ALA A 57 -1.90 6.70 4.81
CA ALA A 57 -2.44 6.74 6.17
C ALA A 57 -3.58 7.77 6.24
N LYS A 58 -4.61 7.46 7.04
CA LYS A 58 -5.72 8.36 7.36
C LYS A 58 -6.01 8.30 8.86
N ASP A 59 -6.06 9.46 9.52
CA ASP A 59 -6.46 9.58 10.92
C ASP A 59 -7.98 9.67 11.09
N GLU A 60 -8.44 9.70 12.34
CA GLU A 60 -9.87 9.82 12.66
C GLU A 60 -10.49 11.18 12.29
N TYR A 61 -9.67 12.22 12.15
CA TYR A 61 -10.08 13.58 11.77
C TYR A 61 -10.14 13.77 10.24
N GLY A 62 -9.75 12.75 9.48
CA GLY A 62 -9.78 12.77 8.03
C GLY A 62 -8.50 13.29 7.36
N ASN A 63 -7.46 13.62 8.13
CA ASN A 63 -6.16 14.00 7.56
C ASN A 63 -5.51 12.78 6.93
N THR A 64 -4.80 12.99 5.82
CA THR A 64 -4.12 11.90 5.11
C THR A 64 -2.69 12.24 4.76
N SER A 65 -1.83 11.22 4.82
CA SER A 65 -0.44 11.30 4.38
C SER A 65 -0.10 10.05 3.57
N ARG A 66 0.77 10.18 2.57
CA ARG A 66 1.15 9.09 1.67
C ARG A 66 2.65 8.83 1.78
N SER A 67 3.04 7.56 1.81
CA SER A 67 4.44 7.16 1.72
C SER A 67 5.05 7.56 0.37
N MET A 68 6.39 7.53 0.31
CA MET A 68 7.06 7.43 -0.98
C MET A 68 6.64 6.14 -1.69
N ALA A 69 6.64 6.16 -3.02
CA ALA A 69 6.41 4.96 -3.81
C ALA A 69 7.60 4.01 -3.65
N LYS A 70 7.30 2.74 -3.38
CA LYS A 70 8.29 1.65 -3.37
C LYS A 70 8.08 0.78 -4.60
N LYS A 71 9.17 0.34 -5.21
CA LYS A 71 9.15 -0.53 -6.40
C LYS A 71 9.41 -1.98 -6.02
N PHE A 72 8.85 -2.91 -6.78
CA PHE A 72 9.22 -4.32 -6.77
C PHE A 72 9.07 -4.90 -8.18
N TYR A 73 9.78 -6.00 -8.44
CA TYR A 73 9.70 -6.74 -9.69
C TYR A 73 9.11 -8.12 -9.43
N VAL A 74 8.39 -8.63 -10.41
CA VAL A 74 7.92 -10.01 -10.47
C VAL A 74 8.68 -10.68 -11.61
N ASP A 75 9.34 -11.80 -11.30
CA ASP A 75 10.07 -12.67 -12.23
C ASP A 75 9.48 -14.10 -12.24
#